data_AF-A0A382L1V1-F1
#
_entry.id   AF-A0A382L1V1-F1
#
_cell.length_a   1.000
_cell.length_b   1.000
_cell.length_c   1.000
_cell.angle_alpha   90.00
_cell.angle_beta   90.00
_cell.angle_gamma   90.00
#
_symmetry.space_group_name_H-M   'P 1'
#
loop_
_entity.id
_entity.type
_entity.pdbx_description
1 polymer ?
#
loop_
_entity_poly.entity_id
_entity_poly.type
_entity_poly.pdbx_seq_one_letter_code
_entity_poly.pdbx_strand_id
1 'polypeptide(L)'
;MVVHTASNRAQKSRNMVMELLLADQSDPEGEFKRWLMEMNIRESRLPGRNVIEKDQSHPAISVDLNKCIHCQLCIQACREVQGNDVIGMSARGASSTIVFDISDPMGESTCVACGECVQACPTNALLPASVLQNNGHLDADKKVDSVCPYCGVGCQVELYVKDNKITKVEG
;
A
#
# COMPACT_ATOMS: atom_id res chain seq x y z
N MET A 1 -3.41 -15.13 -31.69
CA MET A 1 -2.29 -14.88 -30.75
C MET A 1 -2.16 -16.09 -29.84
N VAL A 2 -0.96 -16.65 -29.66
CA VAL A 2 -0.70 -17.76 -28.73
C VAL A 2 0.24 -17.25 -27.64
N VAL A 3 -0.10 -17.49 -26.37
CA VAL A 3 0.60 -16.92 -25.20
C VAL A 3 1.17 -18.04 -24.32
N HIS A 4 2.45 -17.96 -23.99
CA HIS A 4 3.14 -18.93 -23.13
C HIS A 4 3.67 -18.27 -21.85
N THR A 5 2.84 -18.21 -20.82
CA THR A 5 3.13 -17.54 -19.54
C THR A 5 4.09 -18.32 -18.63
N ALA A 6 4.21 -19.64 -18.83
CA ALA A 6 5.07 -20.54 -18.06
C ALA A 6 6.44 -20.82 -18.72
N SER A 7 6.80 -20.11 -19.79
CA SER A 7 8.10 -20.30 -20.46
C SER A 7 9.28 -19.88 -19.58
N ASN A 8 10.46 -20.49 -19.81
CA ASN A 8 11.70 -20.14 -19.10
C ASN A 8 12.04 -18.66 -19.19
N ARG A 9 11.79 -18.03 -20.36
CA ARG A 9 11.98 -16.59 -20.55
C ARG A 9 11.07 -15.78 -19.62
N ALA A 10 9.77 -16.09 -19.59
CA ALA A 10 8.81 -15.36 -18.77
C ALA A 10 9.12 -15.49 -17.27
N GLN A 11 9.48 -16.70 -16.81
CA GLN A 11 9.86 -16.93 -15.41
C GLN A 11 11.09 -16.13 -15.01
N LYS A 12 12.17 -16.17 -15.81
CA LYS A 12 13.39 -15.40 -15.54
C LYS A 12 13.13 -13.89 -15.53
N SER A 13 12.32 -13.38 -16.45
CA SER A 13 11.94 -11.96 -16.46
C SER A 13 11.17 -11.55 -15.21
N ARG A 14 10.16 -12.34 -14.78
CA ARG A 14 9.42 -12.05 -13.54
C ARG A 14 10.35 -12.06 -12.32
N ASN A 15 11.23 -13.06 -12.22
CA ASN A 15 12.14 -13.16 -11.08
C ASN A 15 13.08 -11.95 -10.99
N MET A 16 13.63 -11.49 -12.11
CA MET A 16 14.50 -10.30 -12.14
C MET A 16 13.75 -9.03 -11.70
N VAL A 17 12.51 -8.84 -12.19
CA VAL A 17 11.70 -7.68 -11.78
C VAL A 17 11.39 -7.72 -10.29
N MET A 18 10.98 -8.87 -9.76
CA MET A 18 10.68 -9.00 -8.34
C MET A 18 11.93 -8.83 -7.46
N GLU A 19 13.09 -9.30 -7.91
CA GLU A 19 14.38 -9.07 -7.24
C GLU A 19 14.75 -7.57 -7.20
N LEU A 20 14.49 -6.83 -8.29
CA LEU A 20 14.64 -5.37 -8.34
C LEU A 20 13.70 -4.66 -7.35
N LEU A 21 12.42 -5.03 -7.33
CA LEU A 21 11.44 -4.42 -6.41
C LEU A 21 11.72 -4.80 -4.94
N LEU A 22 12.28 -5.98 -4.68
CA LEU A 22 12.73 -6.37 -3.35
C LEU A 22 13.96 -5.56 -2.91
N ALA A 23 14.85 -5.16 -3.83
CA ALA A 23 15.99 -4.30 -3.49
C ALA A 23 15.56 -2.96 -2.88
N ASP A 24 14.42 -2.43 -3.33
CA ASP A 24 13.87 -1.17 -2.85
C ASP A 24 13.27 -1.25 -1.42
N GLN A 25 13.17 -2.43 -0.80
CA GLN A 25 12.57 -2.57 0.53
C GLN A 25 13.34 -3.52 1.45
N SER A 26 13.44 -3.17 2.73
CA SER A 26 14.15 -3.98 3.72
C SER A 26 13.28 -5.05 4.38
N ASP A 27 11.97 -4.84 4.48
CA ASP A 27 11.03 -5.75 5.15
C ASP A 27 9.70 -5.84 4.38
N PRO A 28 9.58 -6.77 3.41
CA PRO A 28 8.39 -6.89 2.59
C PRO A 28 7.19 -7.40 3.39
N GLU A 29 6.04 -6.76 3.17
CA GLU A 29 4.74 -7.10 3.75
C GLU A 29 3.64 -7.13 2.68
N GLY A 30 2.41 -7.44 3.11
CA GLY A 30 1.23 -7.43 2.26
C GLY A 30 1.26 -8.47 1.14
N GLU A 31 0.54 -8.18 0.07
CA GLU A 31 0.44 -9.00 -1.14
C GLU A 31 1.79 -9.19 -1.83
N PHE A 32 2.65 -8.18 -1.79
CA PHE A 32 3.98 -8.27 -2.39
C PHE A 32 4.84 -9.36 -1.72
N LYS A 33 4.80 -9.45 -0.38
CA LYS A 33 5.47 -10.54 0.35
C LYS A 33 4.94 -11.91 -0.06
N ARG A 34 3.62 -12.03 -0.25
CA ARG A 34 2.98 -13.28 -0.71
C ARG A 34 3.52 -13.70 -2.08
N TRP A 35 3.61 -12.77 -3.04
CA TRP A 35 4.15 -13.07 -4.37
C TRP A 35 5.63 -13.47 -4.33
N LEU A 36 6.45 -12.82 -3.49
CA LEU A 36 7.85 -13.21 -3.31
C LEU A 36 7.98 -14.65 -2.78
N MET A 37 7.15 -15.03 -1.81
CA MET A 37 7.13 -16.41 -1.28
C MET A 37 6.71 -17.43 -2.35
N GLU A 38 5.66 -17.15 -3.11
CA GLU A 38 5.18 -18.01 -4.20
C GLU A 38 6.26 -18.21 -5.29
N MET A 39 7.09 -17.19 -5.51
CA MET A 39 8.19 -17.24 -6.47
C MET A 39 9.53 -17.73 -5.88
N ASN A 40 9.55 -18.03 -4.58
CA ASN A 40 10.74 -18.40 -3.80
C ASN A 40 11.90 -17.39 -3.94
N ILE A 41 11.58 -16.09 -3.92
CA ILE A 41 12.55 -14.99 -3.91
C ILE A 41 12.64 -14.47 -2.48
N ARG A 42 13.82 -14.58 -1.86
CA ARG A 42 14.00 -14.27 -0.43
C ARG A 42 14.90 -13.07 -0.18
N GLU A 43 15.84 -12.83 -1.07
CA GLU A 43 16.84 -11.79 -0.95
C GLU A 43 17.09 -11.19 -2.33
N SER A 44 17.54 -9.94 -2.34
CA SER A 44 18.02 -9.25 -3.54
C SER A 44 19.52 -9.07 -3.45
N ARG A 45 20.23 -9.38 -4.54
CA ARG A 45 21.68 -9.11 -4.65
C ARG A 45 22.00 -7.68 -5.12
N LEU A 46 20.97 -6.87 -5.35
CA LEU A 46 21.07 -5.53 -5.92
C LEU A 46 21.18 -4.50 -4.80
N PRO A 47 21.81 -3.33 -5.05
CA PRO A 47 21.89 -2.28 -4.05
C PRO A 47 20.50 -1.75 -3.73
N GLY A 48 20.19 -1.65 -2.44
CA GLY A 48 18.96 -1.03 -1.97
C GLY A 48 19.06 0.50 -1.90
N ARG A 49 17.95 1.13 -1.53
CA ARG A 49 17.85 2.58 -1.34
C ARG A 49 18.17 3.01 0.09
N ASN A 50 18.34 4.31 0.28
CA ASN A 50 18.46 4.92 1.60
C ASN A 50 17.13 4.83 2.34
N VAL A 51 17.21 4.52 3.64
CA VAL A 51 16.07 4.55 4.54
C VAL A 51 15.68 6.00 4.81
N ILE A 52 14.38 6.26 4.75
CA ILE A 52 13.77 7.56 5.03
C ILE A 52 12.82 7.47 6.22
N GLU A 53 12.54 8.62 6.84
CA GLU A 53 11.61 8.69 7.97
C GLU A 53 10.18 8.32 7.55
N LYS A 54 9.47 7.68 8.48
CA LYS A 54 8.06 7.32 8.29
C LYS A 54 7.19 8.54 8.60
N ASP A 55 6.09 8.66 7.89
CA ASP A 55 5.11 9.70 8.14
C ASP A 55 3.88 9.12 8.84
N GLN A 56 3.68 9.57 10.08
CA GLN A 56 2.58 9.19 10.97
C GLN A 56 1.71 10.40 11.35
N SER A 57 1.83 11.50 10.60
CA SER A 57 1.12 12.76 10.88
C SER A 57 -0.39 12.65 10.66
N HIS A 58 -0.84 11.79 9.75
CA HIS A 58 -2.26 11.67 9.40
C HIS A 58 -3.01 10.72 10.37
N PRO A 59 -4.17 11.11 10.90
CA PRO A 59 -4.86 10.35 11.96
C PRO A 59 -5.39 8.98 11.51
N ALA A 60 -5.70 8.82 10.21
CA ALA A 60 -6.27 7.59 9.68
C ALA A 60 -5.28 6.74 8.85
N ILE A 61 -4.15 7.30 8.42
CA ILE A 61 -3.25 6.66 7.44
C ILE A 61 -1.82 6.79 7.96
N SER A 62 -1.08 5.69 8.00
CA SER A 62 0.36 5.70 8.24
C SER A 62 1.10 5.40 6.95
N VAL A 63 2.18 6.14 6.71
CA VAL A 63 3.00 6.06 5.52
C VAL A 63 4.40 5.57 5.88
N ASP A 64 4.79 4.43 5.33
CA ASP A 64 6.15 3.89 5.39
C ASP A 64 6.68 3.73 3.96
N LEU A 65 7.24 4.80 3.42
CA LEU A 65 7.72 4.81 2.04
C LEU A 65 8.93 3.91 1.83
N ASN A 66 9.59 3.39 2.87
CA ASN A 66 10.63 2.35 2.77
C ASN A 66 10.07 1.00 2.27
N LYS A 67 8.75 0.81 2.32
CA LYS A 67 8.06 -0.34 1.73
C LYS A 67 7.50 -0.05 0.33
N CYS A 68 7.59 1.19 -0.16
CA CYS A 68 7.03 1.55 -1.47
C CYS A 68 7.88 1.00 -2.63
N ILE A 69 7.24 0.38 -3.62
CA ILE A 69 7.86 -0.12 -4.85
C ILE A 69 7.57 0.75 -6.09
N HIS A 70 7.10 1.98 -5.88
CA HIS A 70 6.79 2.95 -6.95
C HIS A 70 5.83 2.43 -8.04
N CYS A 71 4.89 1.55 -7.68
CA CYS A 71 3.89 1.01 -8.61
C CYS A 71 2.81 2.01 -9.05
N GLN A 72 2.71 3.17 -8.38
CA GLN A 72 1.76 4.25 -8.65
C GLN A 72 0.27 3.89 -8.49
N LEU A 73 -0.06 2.71 -7.97
CA LEU A 73 -1.45 2.32 -7.69
C LEU A 73 -2.14 3.30 -6.73
N CYS A 74 -1.41 3.84 -5.74
CA CYS A 74 -1.93 4.87 -4.84
C CYS A 74 -2.25 6.19 -5.55
N ILE A 75 -1.48 6.56 -6.58
CA ILE A 75 -1.72 7.76 -7.40
C ILE A 75 -3.00 7.55 -8.22
N GLN A 76 -3.13 6.40 -8.89
CA GLN A 76 -4.33 6.06 -9.65
C GLN A 76 -5.58 6.02 -8.76
N ALA A 77 -5.49 5.39 -7.58
CA ALA A 77 -6.55 5.38 -6.58
C ALA A 77 -6.98 6.80 -6.15
N CYS A 78 -6.01 7.66 -5.83
CA CYS A 78 -6.30 9.01 -5.34
C CYS A 78 -6.83 9.94 -6.45
N ARG A 79 -6.24 9.88 -7.65
CA ARG A 79 -6.54 10.78 -8.77
C ARG A 79 -7.68 10.28 -9.66
N GLU A 80 -7.63 9.03 -10.09
CA GLU A 80 -8.51 8.50 -11.13
C GLU A 80 -9.78 7.91 -10.54
N VAL A 81 -9.69 7.23 -9.39
CA VAL A 81 -10.84 6.61 -8.73
C VAL A 81 -11.59 7.62 -7.86
N GLN A 82 -10.88 8.28 -6.93
CA GLN A 82 -11.51 9.19 -5.96
C GLN A 82 -11.54 10.66 -6.42
N GLY A 83 -10.72 11.06 -7.40
CA GLY A 83 -10.72 12.43 -7.93
C GLY A 83 -10.13 13.49 -7.01
N ASN A 84 -9.36 13.11 -5.98
CA ASN A 84 -8.77 14.05 -5.01
C ASN A 84 -7.42 14.63 -5.47
N ASP A 85 -6.62 13.84 -6.20
CA ASP A 85 -5.31 14.24 -6.75
C ASP A 85 -4.26 14.72 -5.71
N VAL A 86 -4.29 14.17 -4.50
CA VAL A 86 -3.35 14.53 -3.41
C VAL A 86 -1.99 13.85 -3.56
N ILE A 87 -1.96 12.62 -4.08
CA ILE A 87 -0.74 11.80 -4.15
C ILE A 87 -0.06 11.98 -5.50
N GLY A 88 1.23 12.36 -5.47
CA GLY A 88 2.06 12.57 -6.65
C GLY A 88 3.37 11.80 -6.62
N MET A 89 4.16 11.98 -7.69
CA MET A 89 5.53 11.49 -7.81
C MET A 89 6.46 12.68 -8.03
N SER A 90 7.46 12.83 -7.16
CA SER A 90 8.51 13.86 -7.27
C SER A 90 9.84 13.25 -7.69
N ALA A 91 10.76 14.10 -8.15
CA ALA A 91 12.09 13.74 -8.64
C ALA A 91 12.06 12.72 -9.81
N ARG A 92 13.20 12.08 -10.11
CA ARG A 92 13.38 11.19 -11.28
C ARG A 92 14.41 10.10 -11.02
N GLY A 93 14.28 8.97 -11.72
CA GLY A 93 15.23 7.86 -11.61
C GLY A 93 15.24 7.29 -10.19
N ALA A 94 16.42 6.96 -9.68
CA ALA A 94 16.56 6.36 -8.35
C ALA A 94 16.15 7.28 -7.19
N SER A 95 16.02 8.60 -7.41
CA SER A 95 15.54 9.54 -6.40
C SER A 95 14.03 9.78 -6.45
N SER A 96 13.30 9.09 -7.33
CA SER A 96 11.85 9.26 -7.40
C SER A 96 11.18 8.87 -6.09
N THR A 97 10.23 9.66 -5.63
CA THR A 97 9.50 9.37 -4.40
C THR A 97 8.05 9.81 -4.49
N ILE A 98 7.19 9.09 -3.76
CA ILE A 98 5.81 9.52 -3.52
C ILE A 98 5.83 10.80 -2.68
N VAL A 99 4.97 11.74 -3.03
CA VAL A 99 4.74 13.00 -2.28
C VAL A 99 3.25 13.25 -2.13
N PHE A 100 2.88 14.06 -1.14
CA PHE A 100 1.52 14.53 -0.91
C PHE A 100 1.48 16.04 -1.17
N ASP A 101 0.51 16.52 -1.95
CA ASP A 101 0.43 17.90 -2.42
C ASP A 101 1.79 18.48 -2.86
N ILE A 102 2.32 19.48 -2.14
CA ILE A 102 3.61 20.12 -2.44
C ILE A 102 4.70 19.57 -1.51
N SER A 103 4.75 18.23 -1.39
CA SER A 103 5.65 17.51 -0.46
C SER A 103 5.39 17.82 1.01
N ASP A 104 4.12 18.03 1.35
CA ASP A 104 3.67 18.21 2.73
C ASP A 104 3.61 16.84 3.44
N PRO A 105 3.73 16.80 4.78
CA PRO A 105 3.32 15.64 5.54
C PRO A 105 1.87 15.26 5.21
N MET A 106 1.57 13.97 5.17
CA MET A 106 0.26 13.43 4.83
C MET A 106 -0.86 14.05 5.67
N GLY A 107 -0.61 14.30 6.96
CA GLY A 107 -1.56 14.92 7.89
C GLY A 107 -1.79 16.42 7.66
N GLU A 108 -0.89 17.09 6.94
CA GLU A 108 -0.99 18.50 6.57
C GLU A 108 -1.47 18.70 5.12
N SER A 109 -1.53 17.60 4.34
CA SER A 109 -2.08 17.60 2.98
C SER A 109 -3.61 17.77 2.94
N THR A 110 -4.13 17.99 1.74
CA THR A 110 -5.57 18.07 1.40
C THR A 110 -6.27 16.70 1.41
N CYS A 111 -5.62 15.65 1.93
CA CYS A 111 -6.19 14.31 2.06
C CYS A 111 -7.51 14.31 2.85
N VAL A 112 -8.55 13.74 2.23
CA VAL A 112 -9.88 13.55 2.83
C VAL A 112 -10.06 12.18 3.47
N ALA A 113 -8.98 11.47 3.81
CA ALA A 113 -9.02 10.19 4.53
C ALA A 113 -9.93 9.08 3.94
N CYS A 114 -10.18 9.08 2.62
CA CYS A 114 -11.07 8.11 1.97
C CYS A 114 -10.56 6.65 1.99
N GLY A 115 -9.24 6.45 2.13
CA GLY A 115 -8.65 5.12 2.32
C GLY A 115 -8.43 4.28 1.05
N GLU A 116 -8.85 4.74 -0.13
CA GLU A 116 -8.68 3.99 -1.39
C GLU A 116 -7.22 3.63 -1.68
N CYS A 117 -6.30 4.57 -1.42
CA CYS A 117 -4.86 4.36 -1.64
C CYS A 117 -4.26 3.30 -0.71
N VAL A 118 -4.84 3.08 0.47
CA VAL A 118 -4.43 2.04 1.42
C VAL A 118 -4.86 0.67 0.92
N GLN A 119 -6.09 0.54 0.40
CA GLN A 119 -6.58 -0.71 -0.19
C GLN A 119 -5.80 -1.10 -1.45
N ALA A 120 -5.43 -0.10 -2.26
CA ALA A 120 -4.67 -0.33 -3.48
C ALA A 120 -3.17 -0.65 -3.25
N CYS A 121 -2.63 -0.46 -2.04
CA CYS A 121 -1.20 -0.59 -1.78
C CYS A 121 -0.78 -2.07 -1.58
N PRO A 122 0.01 -2.68 -2.49
CA PRO A 122 0.35 -4.10 -2.38
C PRO A 122 1.44 -4.41 -1.34
N THR A 123 2.17 -3.39 -0.87
CA THR A 123 3.34 -3.55 0.00
C THR A 123 3.12 -3.05 1.42
N ASN A 124 1.92 -2.56 1.75
CA ASN A 124 1.65 -1.88 3.02
C ASN A 124 2.53 -0.62 3.27
N ALA A 125 2.98 0.05 2.20
CA ALA A 125 3.60 1.36 2.33
C ALA A 125 2.61 2.44 2.77
N LEU A 126 1.32 2.24 2.47
CA LEU A 126 0.19 2.99 3.00
C LEU A 126 -0.66 2.00 3.78
N LEU A 127 -0.92 2.28 5.06
CA LEU A 127 -1.70 1.42 5.95
C LEU A 127 -2.71 2.23 6.75
N PRO A 128 -3.81 1.63 7.23
CA PRO A 128 -4.66 2.29 8.21
C PRO A 128 -3.86 2.48 9.51
N ALA A 129 -3.87 3.70 10.06
CA ALA A 129 -3.11 4.02 11.27
C ALA A 129 -3.52 3.15 12.48
N SER A 130 -4.79 2.72 12.53
CA SER A 130 -5.32 1.82 13.55
C SER A 130 -4.64 0.44 13.57
N VAL A 131 -4.15 -0.06 12.44
CA VAL A 131 -3.46 -1.36 12.36
C VAL A 131 -2.15 -1.34 13.14
N LEU A 132 -1.41 -0.23 13.05
CA LEU A 132 -0.17 -0.04 13.81
C LEU A 132 -0.44 0.11 15.30
N GLN A 133 -1.48 0.88 15.67
CA GLN A 133 -1.87 1.09 17.07
C GLN A 133 -2.30 -0.23 17.75
N ASN A 134 -2.85 -1.17 16.99
CA ASN A 134 -3.27 -2.48 17.47
C ASN A 134 -2.17 -3.56 17.37
N ASN A 135 -0.90 -3.19 17.15
CA ASN A 135 0.22 -4.12 16.95
C ASN A 135 -0.05 -5.19 15.87
N GLY A 136 -0.81 -4.87 14.82
CA GLY A 136 -1.17 -5.83 13.77
C GLY A 136 -2.16 -6.91 14.18
N HIS A 137 -2.71 -6.87 15.41
CA HIS A 137 -3.81 -7.75 15.83
C HIS A 137 -5.11 -7.33 15.13
N LEU A 138 -5.41 -8.03 14.04
CA LEU A 138 -6.64 -7.85 13.25
C LEU A 138 -7.67 -8.95 13.56
N ASP A 139 -7.51 -9.64 14.70
CA ASP A 139 -8.47 -10.65 15.13
C ASP A 139 -9.87 -10.04 15.20
N ALA A 140 -10.84 -10.77 14.66
CA ALA A 140 -12.23 -10.39 14.66
C ALA A 140 -13.07 -11.59 15.07
N ASP A 141 -14.01 -11.37 15.98
CA ASP A 141 -14.98 -12.39 16.38
C ASP A 141 -16.08 -12.55 15.32
N LYS A 142 -16.37 -11.45 14.61
CA LYS A 142 -17.39 -11.41 13.56
C LYS A 142 -17.07 -10.37 12.50
N LYS A 143 -17.59 -10.62 11.31
CA LYS A 143 -17.65 -9.72 10.15
C LYS A 143 -19.08 -9.23 9.96
N VAL A 144 -19.25 -7.94 9.68
CA VAL A 144 -20.57 -7.32 9.51
C VAL A 144 -20.57 -6.47 8.24
N ASP A 145 -21.38 -6.86 7.26
CA ASP A 145 -21.65 -6.03 6.08
C ASP A 145 -22.38 -4.75 6.49
N SER A 146 -21.88 -3.62 6.01
CA SER A 146 -22.37 -2.29 6.35
C SER A 146 -22.17 -1.32 5.17
N VAL A 147 -22.53 -0.07 5.42
CA VAL A 147 -22.34 1.05 4.50
C VAL A 147 -21.51 2.11 5.21
N CYS A 148 -20.47 2.62 4.55
CA CYS A 148 -19.61 3.66 5.08
C CYS A 148 -20.38 4.99 5.18
N PRO A 149 -20.55 5.57 6.40
CA PRO A 149 -21.27 6.83 6.58
C PRO A 149 -20.38 8.07 6.39
N TYR A 150 -19.12 7.89 5.97
CA TYR A 150 -18.12 8.96 5.94
C TYR A 150 -18.44 10.06 4.91
N CYS A 151 -18.89 9.65 3.72
CA CYS A 151 -19.28 10.57 2.65
C CYS A 151 -20.62 10.15 2.03
N GLY A 152 -21.17 11.01 1.16
CA GLY A 152 -22.48 10.80 0.54
C GLY A 152 -22.54 9.63 -0.47
N VAL A 153 -21.43 8.95 -0.76
CA VAL A 153 -21.38 7.82 -1.70
C VAL A 153 -21.99 6.56 -1.07
N GLY A 154 -21.74 6.33 0.22
CA GLY A 154 -22.19 5.12 0.89
C GLY A 154 -21.55 3.84 0.35
N CYS A 155 -20.22 3.77 0.32
CA CYS A 155 -19.50 2.56 -0.10
C CYS A 155 -19.90 1.35 0.76
N GLN A 156 -20.07 0.19 0.13
CA GLN A 156 -20.28 -1.08 0.85
C GLN A 156 -18.98 -1.46 1.55
N VAL A 157 -19.07 -1.78 2.84
CA VAL A 157 -17.89 -2.13 3.66
C VAL A 157 -18.20 -3.33 4.54
N GLU A 158 -17.17 -4.14 4.82
CA GLU A 158 -17.16 -5.18 5.83
C GLU A 158 -16.44 -4.67 7.09
N LEU A 159 -17.16 -4.66 8.22
CA LEU A 159 -16.63 -4.29 9.52
C LEU A 159 -16.15 -5.54 10.26
N TYR A 160 -14.89 -5.53 10.67
CA TYR A 160 -14.29 -6.56 11.52
C TYR A 160 -14.42 -6.12 12.98
N VAL A 161 -15.12 -6.91 13.80
CA VAL A 161 -15.48 -6.54 15.17
C VAL A 161 -14.93 -7.57 16.16
N LYS A 162 -14.26 -7.08 17.20
CA LYS A 162 -13.81 -7.87 18.37
C LYS A 162 -14.16 -7.13 19.66
N ASP A 163 -14.70 -7.83 20.65
CA ASP A 163 -15.11 -7.24 21.94
C ASP A 163 -16.00 -5.99 21.77
N ASN A 164 -16.90 -6.02 20.79
CA ASN A 164 -17.79 -4.91 20.42
C ASN A 164 -17.06 -3.62 19.98
N LYS A 165 -15.80 -3.72 19.52
CA LYS A 165 -15.01 -2.65 18.92
C LYS A 165 -14.64 -3.00 17.49
N ILE A 166 -14.59 -2.00 16.62
CA ILE A 166 -14.15 -2.17 15.23
C ILE A 166 -12.62 -2.25 15.22
N THR A 167 -12.07 -3.35 14.73
CA THR A 167 -10.61 -3.57 14.62
C THR A 167 -10.09 -3.29 13.21
N LYS A 168 -10.91 -3.53 12.19
CA LYS A 168 -10.59 -3.30 10.77
C LYS A 168 -11.85 -2.96 9.97
N VAL A 169 -11.68 -2.20 8.90
CA VAL A 169 -12.70 -1.94 7.88
C VAL A 169 -12.10 -2.27 6.52
N GLU A 170 -12.84 -3.01 5.70
CA GLU A 170 -12.51 -3.31 4.30
C GLU A 170 -13.73 -2.99 3.42
N GLY A 171 -13.54 -2.63 2.15
CA GLY A 171 -14.62 -2.33 1.22
C GLY A 171 -14.15 -1.49 0.04
#